data_AF-L0DZU3-F1
#
_entry.id   AF-L0DZU3-F1
#
_cell.length_a   1.000
_cell.length_b   1.000
_cell.length_c   1.000
_cell.angle_alpha   90.00
_cell.angle_beta   90.00
_cell.angle_gamma   90.00
#
_symmetry.space_group_name_H-M   'P 1'
#
loop_
_entity.id
_entity.type
_entity.pdbx_description
1 polymer ?
#
loop_
_entity_poly.entity_id
_entity_poly.type
_entity_poly.pdbx_seq_one_letter_code
_entity_poly.pdbx_strand_id
1 'polypeptide(L)' 'MTAPQRRDLLELLDDRHPCRSTLVTSQLPVEHWHDAIGDPTLADAILDRLVHNAYRITLKGESMRKRRAAPTA' A
#
# COMPACT_ATOMS: atom_id res chain seq x y z
N MET A 1 5.28 10.94 3.75
CA MET A 1 6.58 10.36 3.33
C MET A 1 7.59 11.48 3.10
N THR A 2 8.89 11.24 3.29
CA THR A 2 9.92 12.21 2.86
C THR A 2 10.15 12.11 1.34
N ALA A 3 10.74 13.13 0.72
CA ALA A 3 11.00 13.11 -0.72
C ALA A 3 11.87 11.93 -1.20
N PRO A 4 12.96 11.54 -0.51
CA PRO A 4 13.72 10.34 -0.87
C PRO A 4 12.87 9.07 -0.84
N GLN A 5 12.09 8.85 0.23
CA GLN A 5 11.26 7.65 0.38
C GLN A 5 10.25 7.45 -0.75
N ARG A 6 9.74 8.54 -1.34
CA ARG A 6 8.80 8.48 -2.47
C ARG A 6 9.50 8.02 -3.75
N ARG A 7 10.72 8.52 -3.98
CA ARG A 7 11.53 8.12 -5.14
C ARG A 7 11.97 6.67 -5.02
N ASP A 8 12.46 6.27 -3.84
CA ASP A 8 12.85 4.88 -3.57
C ASP A 8 11.67 3.92 -3.79
N LEU A 9 10.46 4.32 -3.37
CA LEU A 9 9.25 3.52 -3.61
C LEU A 9 8.94 3.41 -5.11
N LEU A 10 9.04 4.51 -5.86
CA LEU A 10 8.80 4.48 -7.31
C LEU A 10 9.83 3.59 -8.02
N GLU A 11 11.12 3.73 -7.72
CA GLU A 11 12.20 2.91 -8.30
C GLU A 11 11.96 1.42 -8.04
N LEU A 12 11.61 1.05 -6.80
CA LEU A 12 11.28 -0.33 -6.45
C LEU A 12 10.10 -0.86 -7.26
N LEU A 13 9.10 -0.02 -7.53
CA LEU A 13 7.91 -0.42 -8.28
C LEU A 13 8.19 -0.52 -9.77
N ASP A 14 9.00 0.38 -10.33
CA ASP A 14 9.47 0.34 -11.71
C ASP A 14 10.25 -0.95 -11.99
N ASP A 15 11.16 -1.36 -11.12
CA ASP A 15 11.93 -2.60 -11.28
C ASP A 15 11.05 -3.86 -11.26
N ARG A 16 9.89 -3.81 -10.59
CA ARG A 16 8.99 -4.96 -10.44
C ARG A 16 7.89 -5.00 -11.49
N HIS A 17 7.42 -3.85 -11.94
CA HIS A 17 6.38 -3.72 -12.96
C HIS A 17 7.04 -3.84 -14.35
N PRO A 18 6.69 -4.79 -15.25
CA PRO A 18 5.62 -5.78 -15.33
C PRO A 18 6.08 -7.24 -15.07
N CYS A 19 7.24 -7.44 -14.45
CA CYS A 19 7.92 -8.73 -14.38
C CYS A 19 7.49 -9.61 -13.19
N ARG A 20 6.97 -9.02 -12.10
CA ARG A 20 6.70 -9.73 -10.84
C ARG A 20 5.46 -9.20 -10.12
N SER A 21 4.73 -10.09 -9.45
CA SER A 21 3.61 -9.71 -8.57
C SER A 21 4.10 -9.00 -7.31
N THR A 22 3.37 -7.98 -6.87
CA THR A 22 3.69 -7.20 -5.65
C THR A 22 2.47 -7.20 -4.72
N LEU A 23 2.68 -7.56 -3.46
CA LEU A 23 1.64 -7.50 -2.42
C LEU A 23 1.93 -6.34 -1.48
N VAL A 24 0.93 -5.47 -1.31
CA VAL A 24 0.99 -4.32 -0.41
C VAL A 24 -0.11 -4.46 0.64
N THR A 25 0.23 -4.17 1.89
CA THR A 25 -0.74 -4.06 2.98
C THR A 25 -0.71 -2.64 3.51
N SER A 26 -1.86 -2.05 3.73
CA SER A 26 -1.98 -0.69 4.24
C SER A 26 -3.16 -0.60 5.19
N GLN A 27 -3.02 0.23 6.22
CA GLN A 27 -4.12 0.63 7.07
C GLN A 27 -4.94 1.78 6.46
N LEU A 28 -4.40 2.42 5.42
CA LEU A 28 -5.08 3.48 4.69
C LEU A 28 -5.83 2.88 3.50
N PRO A 29 -7.12 3.21 3.32
CA PRO A 29 -7.81 3.04 2.05
C PRO A 29 -7.02 3.63 0.87
N VAL A 30 -7.09 3.00 -0.30
CA VAL A 30 -6.32 3.39 -1.50
C VAL A 30 -6.62 4.83 -1.92
N GLU A 31 -7.84 5.30 -1.74
CA GLU A 31 -8.24 6.70 -2.02
C GLU A 31 -7.43 7.75 -1.26
N HIS A 32 -6.85 7.39 -0.10
CA HIS A 32 -6.01 8.28 0.69
C HIS A 32 -4.52 8.16 0.37
N TRP A 33 -4.11 7.24 -0.51
CA TRP A 33 -2.70 7.02 -0.80
C TRP A 33 -2.09 8.19 -1.57
N HIS A 34 -2.85 8.79 -2.48
CA HIS A 34 -2.40 9.94 -3.25
C HIS A 34 -1.94 11.08 -2.32
N ASP A 35 -2.78 11.43 -1.34
CA ASP A 35 -2.47 12.46 -0.34
C ASP A 35 -1.35 12.04 0.62
N ALA A 36 -1.30 10.76 1.02
CA ALA A 36 -0.27 10.24 1.93
C ALA A 36 1.13 10.27 1.30
N ILE A 37 1.22 10.07 -0.02
CA ILE A 37 2.44 10.27 -0.80
C ILE A 37 2.73 11.77 -0.81
N GLY A 38 1.77 12.61 -1.21
CA GLY A 38 1.83 14.07 -1.07
C GLY A 38 2.65 14.81 -2.13
N ASP A 39 3.15 14.10 -3.14
CA ASP A 39 3.68 14.67 -4.38
C ASP A 39 2.78 14.15 -5.52
N PRO A 40 1.98 15.00 -6.19
CA PRO A 40 1.00 14.53 -7.18
C PRO A 40 1.62 13.72 -8.31
N THR A 41 2.76 14.17 -8.84
CA THR A 41 3.44 13.50 -9.95
C THR A 41 3.92 12.10 -9.56
N LEU A 42 4.57 11.97 -8.41
CA LEU A 42 5.02 10.66 -7.92
C LEU A 42 3.83 9.80 -7.49
N ALA A 43 2.79 10.39 -6.91
CA ALA A 43 1.59 9.68 -6.49
C ALA A 43 0.90 9.04 -7.69
N ASP A 44 0.67 9.78 -8.78
CA ASP A 44 0.10 9.25 -10.01
C ASP A 44 0.96 8.11 -10.58
N ALA A 45 2.27 8.31 -10.67
CA ALA A 45 3.18 7.29 -11.20
C ALA A 45 3.18 5.99 -10.37
N ILE A 46 3.18 6.11 -9.05
CA ILE A 46 3.14 4.98 -8.10
C ILE A 46 1.80 4.25 -8.18
N LEU A 47 0.68 4.99 -8.17
CA LEU A 47 -0.66 4.42 -8.21
C LEU A 47 -0.94 3.73 -9.54
N ASP A 48 -0.45 4.27 -10.66
CA ASP A 48 -0.59 3.62 -11.95
C ASP A 48 0.15 2.26 -11.99
N ARG A 49 1.33 2.15 -11.39
CA ARG A 49 2.07 0.87 -11.34
C ARG A 49 1.47 -0.15 -10.38
N LEU A 50 0.97 0.32 -9.23
CA LEU A 50 0.49 -0.57 -8.18
C LEU A 50 -0.99 -0.91 -8.31
N VAL A 51 -1.83 0.10 -8.54
CA VAL A 51 -3.29 -0.02 -8.37
C VAL A 51 -3.98 -0.35 -9.67
N HIS A 52 -3.47 0.11 -10.81
CA HIS A 52 -4.10 -0.08 -12.13
C HIS A 52 -4.47 -1.53 -12.41
N ASN A 53 -3.61 -2.48 -12.02
CA ASN A 53 -3.82 -3.92 -12.20
C ASN A 53 -3.94 -4.70 -10.87
N ALA A 54 -4.28 -4.04 -9.76
CA ALA A 54 -4.34 -4.68 -8.45
C ALA A 54 -5.68 -5.37 -8.16
N TYR A 55 -5.60 -6.52 -7.52
CA TYR A 55 -6.70 -7.07 -6.74
C TYR A 55 -6.77 -6.38 -5.37
N ARG A 56 -7.87 -5.68 -5.11
CA ARG A 56 -8.08 -4.97 -3.84
C ARG A 56 -8.89 -5.84 -2.87
N ILE A 57 -8.29 -6.17 -1.73
CA ILE A 57 -8.95 -6.93 -0.66
C ILE A 57 -9.09 -6.03 0.56
N THR A 58 -10.31 -5.56 0.83
CA THR A 58 -10.60 -4.77 2.03
C THR A 58 -10.88 -5.71 3.20
N LEU A 59 -9.94 -5.78 4.14
CA LEU A 59 -10.10 -6.55 5.36
C LEU A 59 -11.03 -5.81 6.34
N LYS A 60 -11.94 -6.55 6.97
CA LYS A 60 -12.88 -6.06 7.99
C LYS A 60 -12.79 -6.94 9.24
N GLY A 61 -13.21 -6.39 10.38
CA GLY A 61 -13.27 -7.10 11.65
C GLY A 61 -12.26 -6.58 12.68
N GLU A 62 -12.32 -7.16 13.88
CA GLU A 62 -11.47 -6.75 14.99
C GLU A 62 -10.03 -7.25 14.88
N SER A 63 -9.13 -6.56 15.60
CA SER A 63 -7.73 -6.98 15.66
C SER A 63 -7.60 -8.39 16.22
N MET A 64 -6.98 -9.28 15.43
CA MET A 64 -6.63 -10.64 15.86
C MET A 64 -5.72 -10.65 17.09
N ARG A 65 -4.99 -9.55 17.37
CA ARG A 65 -4.20 -9.41 18.60
C ARG A 65 -5.07 -9.38 19.84
N LYS A 66 -6.22 -8.68 19.80
CA LYS A 66 -7.21 -8.68 20.90
C LYS A 66 -7.79 -10.08 21.10
N ARG A 67 -8.12 -10.77 20.01
CA ARG A 67 -8.68 -12.14 20.06
C ARG A 67 -7.73 -13.16 20.68
N ARG A 68 -6.42 -12.98 20.53
CA ARG A 68 -5.39 -13.85 21.14
C ARG A 68 -5.04 -13.48 22.58
N ALA A 69 -5.28 -12.22 22.98
CA ALA A 69 -5.02 -11.73 24.33
C ALA A 69 -6.20 -11.97 25.29
N ALA A 70 -7.41 -12.23 24.75
CA ALA A 70 -8.52 -12.71 25.56
C ALA A 70 -8.15 -14.10 26.12
N PRO A 71 -8.23 -14.31 27.45
CA PRO A 71 -7.99 -15.63 28.01
C PRO A 71 -9.03 -16.58 27.42
N THR A 72 -8.57 -17.68 26.84
CA THR A 72 -9.43 -18.81 26.49
C THR A 72 -10.10 -19.25 27.79
N ALA A 73 -11.41 -19.05 27.87
CA ALA A 73 -12.22 -19.60 28.96
C ALA A 73 -12.30 -21.12 28.83
#